data_AF-A0A7K9R9T6-F1
#
_entry.id   AF-A0A7K9R9T6-F1
#
_cell.length_a   1.000
_cell.length_b   1.000
_cell.length_c   1.000
_cell.angle_alpha   90.00
_cell.angle_beta   90.00
_cell.angle_gamma   90.00
#
_symmetry.space_group_name_H-M   'P 1'
#
loop_
_entity.id
_entity.type
_entity.pdbx_description
1 polymer ?
#
loop_
_entity_poly.entity_id
_entity_poly.type
_entity_poly.pdbx_seq_one_letter_code
_entity_poly.pdbx_strand_id
1 'polypeptide(L)' 'FSVAVAVARAQVQQEPSLETTEGSAINITCSHPKIQTNDYIYWYRQLPGRGPEFLVSTHKDAKDVPTIA' A
#
# COMPACT_ATOMS: atom_id res chain seq x y z
N PHE A 1 -1.06 -11.85 -31.92
CA PHE A 1 -1.07 -10.44 -31.47
C PHE A 1 -0.67 -10.41 -30.01
N SER A 2 0.57 -10.07 -29.70
CA SER A 2 1.05 -10.01 -28.31
C SER A 2 0.89 -8.57 -27.82
N VAL A 3 -0.02 -8.35 -26.88
CA VAL A 3 -0.16 -7.04 -26.23
C VAL A 3 1.04 -6.86 -25.29
N ALA A 4 1.89 -5.87 -25.58
CA ALA A 4 2.91 -5.46 -24.63
C ALA A 4 2.22 -4.75 -23.45
N VAL A 5 2.16 -5.40 -22.29
CA VAL A 5 1.71 -4.76 -21.06
C VAL A 5 2.89 -3.98 -20.50
N ALA A 6 2.84 -2.65 -20.56
CA ALA A 6 3.80 -1.80 -19.89
C ALA A 6 3.56 -1.88 -18.38
N VAL A 7 4.51 -2.47 -17.64
CA VAL A 7 4.48 -2.47 -16.18
C VAL A 7 4.91 -1.09 -15.69
N ALA A 8 3.94 -0.23 -15.41
CA ALA A 8 4.21 1.01 -14.68
C ALA A 8 4.33 0.66 -13.19
N ARG A 9 5.54 0.73 -12.64
CA ARG A 9 5.72 0.69 -11.18
C ARG A 9 5.39 2.07 -10.62
N ALA A 10 4.44 2.13 -9.69
CA ALA A 10 4.34 3.28 -8.80
C ALA A 10 5.73 3.48 -8.18
N GLN A 11 6.28 4.70 -8.28
CA GLN A 11 7.62 5.03 -7.78
C GLN A 11 7.59 5.16 -6.26
N VAL A 12 7.19 4.07 -5.60
CA VAL A 12 7.02 3.93 -4.16
C VAL A 12 8.08 2.99 -3.61
N GLN A 13 8.53 3.27 -2.39
CA GLN A 13 9.42 2.41 -1.64
C GLN A 13 8.63 1.82 -0.47
N GLN A 14 8.59 0.50 -0.38
CA GLN A 14 7.99 -0.27 0.71
C GLN A 14 8.92 -1.42 1.07
N GLU A 15 8.86 -1.85 2.32
CA GLU A 15 9.64 -3.01 2.72
C GLU A 15 9.04 -4.28 2.11
N PRO A 16 9.88 -5.12 1.48
CA PRO A 16 9.38 -6.23 0.68
C PRO A 16 8.79 -7.36 1.53
N SER A 17 9.16 -7.43 2.81
CA SER A 17 8.73 -8.47 3.75
C SER A 17 8.80 -7.94 5.18
N LEU A 18 7.88 -8.43 6.01
CA LEU A 18 7.87 -8.20 7.45
C LEU A 18 7.38 -9.49 8.12
N GLU A 19 8.14 -9.99 9.10
CA GLU A 19 7.76 -11.13 9.93
C GLU A 19 7.39 -10.63 11.33
N THR A 20 6.34 -11.19 11.91
CA THR A 20 5.86 -10.82 13.25
C THR A 20 5.22 -12.01 13.94
N THR A 21 5.02 -11.92 15.25
CA THR A 21 4.30 -12.93 16.01
C THR A 21 2.80 -12.76 15.83
N GLU A 22 2.05 -13.86 15.73
CA GLU A 22 0.59 -13.84 15.68
C GLU A 22 -0.02 -13.00 16.81
N GLY A 23 -1.00 -12.15 16.47
CA GLY A 23 -1.63 -11.22 17.40
C GLY A 23 -0.88 -9.89 17.61
N SER A 24 0.34 -9.75 17.07
CA SER A 24 1.06 -8.48 17.13
C SER A 24 0.56 -7.50 16.07
N ALA A 25 0.41 -6.23 16.45
CA ALA A 25 0.17 -5.16 15.48
C ALA A 25 1.42 -4.95 14.61
N ILE A 26 1.21 -4.57 13.35
CA ILE A 26 2.28 -4.25 12.40
C ILE A 26 2.07 -2.88 11.77
N ASN A 27 3.19 -2.22 11.46
CA ASN A 27 3.20 -0.98 10.69
C ASN A 27 3.84 -1.25 9.33
N ILE A 28 3.05 -1.13 8.26
CA ILE A 28 3.56 -1.23 6.88
C ILE A 28 3.81 0.18 6.37
N THR A 29 5.06 0.49 6.07
CA THR A 29 5.47 1.82 5.63
C THR A 29 5.49 1.92 4.10
N CYS A 30 5.17 3.10 3.60
CA CYS A 30 5.28 3.44 2.18
C CYS A 30 5.85 4.85 2.05
N SER A 31 6.93 4.99 1.28
CA SER A 31 7.48 6.29 0.90
C SER A 31 7.20 6.55 -0.58
N HIS A 32 6.52 7.64 -0.88
CA HIS A 32 6.27 8.10 -2.23
C HIS A 32 6.84 9.52 -2.41
N PRO A 33 8.14 9.67 -2.74
CA PRO A 33 8.82 10.98 -2.69
C PRO A 33 8.31 11.98 -3.74
N LYS A 34 7.63 11.50 -4.78
CA LYS A 34 7.10 12.32 -5.88
C LYS A 34 5.58 12.45 -5.85
N ILE A 35 4.93 12.09 -4.73
CA ILE A 35 3.47 12.18 -4.61
C ILE A 35 3.00 13.63 -4.62
N GLN A 36 2.01 13.92 -5.44
CA GLN A 36 1.32 15.22 -5.46
C GLN A 36 0.24 15.26 -4.37
N THR A 37 -0.13 16.47 -3.95
CA THR A 37 -1.15 16.66 -2.90
C THR A 37 -2.50 16.01 -3.24
N ASN A 38 -2.86 15.98 -4.52
CA ASN A 38 -4.13 15.41 -5.00
C ASN A 38 -4.01 13.92 -5.37
N ASP A 39 -2.84 13.31 -5.21
CA ASP A 39 -2.66 11.88 -5.47
C ASP A 39 -3.15 11.06 -4.27
N TYR A 40 -3.78 9.94 -4.58
CA TYR A 40 -4.23 8.96 -3.58
C TYR A 40 -3.28 7.77 -3.53
N ILE A 41 -3.02 7.29 -2.33
CA ILE A 41 -2.36 6.01 -2.06
C ILE A 41 -3.45 5.02 -1.68
N TYR A 42 -3.58 3.95 -2.45
CA TYR A 42 -4.53 2.88 -2.18
C TYR A 42 -3.80 1.67 -1.62
N TRP A 43 -4.24 1.19 -0.46
CA TRP A 43 -3.71 -0.01 0.18
C TRP A 43 -4.60 -1.20 -0.13
N TYR A 44 -3.97 -2.26 -0.64
CA TYR A 44 -4.64 -3.53 -0.94
C TYR A 44 -3.96 -4.67 -0.19
N ARG A 45 -4.75 -5.65 0.24
CA ARG A 45 -4.28 -6.94 0.72
C ARG A 45 -4.60 -8.00 -0.32
N GLN A 46 -3.63 -8.87 -0.61
CA GLN A 46 -3.88 -10.05 -1.43
C GLN A 46 -3.41 -11.29 -0.69
N LEU A 47 -4.36 -12.19 -0.41
CA LEU A 47 -4.08 -13.51 0.15
C LEU A 47 -3.93 -14.53 -0.99
N PRO A 48 -3.18 -15.63 -0.79
CA PRO A 48 -3.06 -16.69 -1.79
C PRO A 48 -4.42 -17.16 -2.31
N GLY A 49 -4.57 -17.23 -3.63
CA GLY A 49 -5.80 -17.68 -4.30
C GLY A 49 -6.95 -16.68 -4.29
N ARG A 50 -6.75 -15.44 -3.81
CA ARG A 50 -7.78 -14.39 -3.77
C ARG A 50 -7.41 -13.19 -4.65
N GLY A 51 -8.43 -12.45 -5.07
CA GLY A 51 -8.24 -11.13 -5.69
C GLY A 51 -7.77 -10.08 -4.67
N PRO A 52 -7.31 -8.91 -5.15
CA PRO A 52 -6.98 -7.78 -4.28
C PRO A 52 -8.19 -7.33 -3.46
N GLU A 53 -8.00 -7.17 -2.15
CA GLU A 53 -8.97 -6.63 -1.22
C GLU A 53 -8.54 -5.21 -0.85
N PHE A 54 -9.42 -4.23 -1.09
CA PHE A 54 -9.16 -2.85 -0.71
C PHE A 54 -9.21 -2.69 0.82
N LEU A 55 -8.21 -2.04 1.40
CA LEU A 55 -8.13 -1.78 2.83
C LEU A 55 -8.49 -0.32 3.14
N VAL A 56 -7.72 0.61 2.58
CA VAL A 56 -7.82 2.04 2.88
C VAL A 56 -7.21 2.88 1.76
N SER A 57 -7.71 4.09 1.57
CA SER A 57 -7.10 5.11 0.71
C SER A 57 -6.60 6.27 1.57
N THR A 58 -5.35 6.67 1.38
CA THR A 58 -4.77 7.84 2.02
C THR A 58 -4.33 8.85 0.97
N HIS A 59 -4.01 10.06 1.41
CA HIS A 59 -3.44 11.12 0.59
C HIS A 59 -2.30 11.76 1.37
N LYS A 60 -1.47 12.58 0.72
CA LYS A 60 -0.28 13.19 1.32
C LYS A 60 -0.56 13.92 2.64
N ASP A 61 -1.74 14.54 2.74
CA ASP A 61 -2.14 15.37 3.88
C ASP A 61 -3.06 14.64 4.87
N ALA A 62 -3.22 13.31 4.72
CA ALA A 62 -4.01 12.53 5.66
C ALA A 62 -3.39 12.62 7.06
N LYS A 63 -4.09 13.30 7.99
CA LYS A 63 -3.72 13.30 9.40
C LYS A 63 -3.82 11.88 9.92
N ASP A 64 -2.88 11.49 10.79
CA ASP A 64 -2.80 10.16 11.38
C ASP A 64 -4.19 9.63 11.74
N VAL A 65 -4.52 8.47 11.19
CA VAL A 65 -5.73 7.73 11.56
C VAL A 65 -5.59 7.41 13.05
N PRO A 66 -6.52 7.81 13.93
CA PRO A 66 -6.41 7.47 15.33
C PRO A 66 -6.43 5.95 15.46
N THR A 67 -5.37 5.40 16.03
CA THR A 67 -5.23 3.98 16.36
C THR A 67 -6.45 3.57 17.19
N ILE A 68 -7.28 2.68 16.66
CA ILE A 68 -8.37 2.07 17.44
C ILE A 68 -7.69 1.20 18.49
N ALA A 69 -7.86 1.58 19.76
CA ALA A 69 -7.47 0.79 20.93
C ALA A 69 -8.42 -0.39 21.15
#